data_AF-A0A2N2RUQ8-F1
#
_entry.id   AF-A0A2N2RUQ8-F1
#
_cell.length_a   1.000
_cell.length_b   1.000
_cell.length_c   1.000
_cell.angle_alpha   90.00
_cell.angle_beta   90.00
_cell.angle_gamma   90.00
#
_symmetry.space_group_name_H-M   'P 1'
#
loop_
_entity.id
_entity.type
_entity.pdbx_description
1 polymer ?
#
loop_
_entity_poly.entity_id
_entity_poly.type
_entity_poly.pdbx_seq_one_letter_code
_entity_poly.pdbx_strand_id
1 'polypeptide(L)'
;MLVHSQAIKALSPADYLIIEQEHKLLEQYLENLRDACACSKTIQPPDCQQCNHEKQASCQGRLPSFLFHILDLASKHFQHEETIMLNRPHVTEDYEYFRAHRQAHKAIIDQLYVLSDECLALRSKGNTPEIFNQFYHQLIALFEAHDQDFDDPFIKSTTHEQKKD
;
A
#
# COMPACT_ATOMS: atom_id res chain seq x y z
N MET A 1 -3.37 -11.30 -6.02
CA MET A 1 -1.92 -11.40 -5.88
C MET A 1 -1.57 -12.86 -5.58
N LEU A 2 -0.96 -13.57 -6.53
CA LEU A 2 -0.69 -15.02 -6.41
C LEU A 2 0.52 -15.42 -7.30
N VAL A 3 1.70 -14.80 -7.11
CA VAL A 3 2.92 -15.22 -7.81
C VAL A 3 4.20 -14.96 -6.99
N HIS A 4 4.34 -15.46 -5.76
CA HIS A 4 5.59 -15.22 -4.98
C HIS A 4 6.14 -16.46 -4.28
N SER A 5 6.53 -17.51 -5.02
CA SER A 5 7.12 -18.73 -4.39
C SER A 5 8.49 -19.20 -4.90
N GLN A 6 9.18 -18.48 -5.79
CA GLN A 6 10.45 -18.99 -6.34
C GLN A 6 11.64 -18.02 -6.40
N ALA A 7 11.54 -16.81 -5.85
CA ALA A 7 12.62 -15.82 -5.93
C ALA A 7 13.62 -15.82 -4.74
N ILE A 8 14.04 -17.01 -4.30
CA ILE A 8 14.40 -17.26 -2.89
C ILE A 8 15.90 -17.17 -2.52
N LYS A 9 16.84 -16.79 -3.41
CA LYS A 9 18.28 -16.95 -3.09
C LYS A 9 19.16 -15.70 -2.98
N ALA A 10 18.64 -14.46 -3.09
CA ALA A 10 19.47 -13.26 -2.98
C ALA A 10 18.89 -12.11 -2.12
N LEU A 11 17.84 -12.41 -1.35
CA LEU A 11 17.58 -11.76 -0.07
C LEU A 11 18.05 -12.71 1.03
N SER A 12 18.54 -12.20 2.17
CA SER A 12 18.60 -13.08 3.33
C SER A 12 17.17 -13.57 3.61
N PRO A 13 16.96 -14.84 4.00
CA PRO A 13 15.63 -15.32 4.32
C PRO A 13 14.90 -14.46 5.36
N ALA A 14 15.65 -13.74 6.19
CA ALA A 14 15.13 -12.77 7.15
C ALA A 14 14.61 -11.49 6.47
N ASP A 15 15.38 -10.90 5.55
CA ASP A 15 14.98 -9.67 4.84
C ASP A 15 13.75 -9.90 3.96
N TYR A 16 13.69 -11.05 3.26
CA TYR A 16 12.52 -11.44 2.49
C TYR A 16 11.29 -11.60 3.38
N LEU A 17 11.46 -12.26 4.54
CA LEU A 17 10.35 -12.47 5.47
C LEU A 17 9.81 -11.16 6.03
N ILE A 18 10.66 -10.14 6.23
CA ILE A 18 10.22 -8.80 6.65
C ILE A 18 9.36 -8.16 5.57
N ILE A 19 9.85 -8.09 4.32
CA ILE A 19 9.09 -7.50 3.19
C ILE A 19 7.77 -8.23 2.99
N GLU A 20 7.77 -9.57 3.01
CA GLU A 20 6.55 -10.38 2.84
C GLU A 20 5.56 -10.15 3.98
N GLN A 21 6.03 -9.98 5.22
CA GLN A 21 5.17 -9.67 6.37
C GLN A 21 4.55 -8.28 6.23
N GLU A 22 5.30 -7.30 5.74
CA GLU A 22 4.81 -5.94 5.54
C GLU A 22 3.79 -5.84 4.41
N HIS A 23 4.02 -6.53 3.30
CA HIS A 23 3.03 -6.68 2.24
C HIS A 23 1.76 -7.35 2.76
N LYS A 24 1.87 -8.40 3.58
CA LYS A 24 0.69 -9.00 4.26
C LYS A 24 -0.04 -8.02 5.18
N LEU A 25 0.68 -7.13 5.86
CA LEU A 25 0.07 -6.07 6.68
C LEU A 25 -0.66 -5.03 5.81
N LEU A 26 -0.10 -4.66 4.66
CA LEU A 26 -0.75 -3.78 3.68
C LEU A 26 -2.01 -4.43 3.09
N GLU A 27 -1.96 -5.71 2.74
CA GLU A 27 -3.13 -6.48 2.30
C GLU A 27 -4.23 -6.50 3.36
N GLN A 28 -3.86 -6.84 4.61
CA GLN A 28 -4.80 -6.81 5.74
C GLN A 28 -5.37 -5.42 5.97
N TYR A 29 -4.57 -4.38 5.81
CA TYR A 29 -5.05 -3.00 5.88
C TYR A 29 -6.11 -2.74 4.80
N LEU A 30 -5.88 -3.15 3.55
CA LEU A 30 -6.82 -2.95 2.44
C LEU A 30 -8.13 -3.73 2.65
N GLU A 31 -8.04 -4.97 3.14
CA GLU A 31 -9.22 -5.76 3.50
C GLU A 31 -10.02 -5.09 4.62
N ASN A 32 -9.33 -4.65 5.67
CA ASN A 32 -9.95 -3.92 6.78
C ASN A 32 -10.59 -2.61 6.31
N LEU A 33 -9.96 -1.89 5.38
CA LEU A 33 -10.49 -0.64 4.82
C LEU A 33 -11.78 -0.90 4.03
N ARG A 34 -11.77 -1.88 3.13
CA ARG A 34 -12.95 -2.32 2.37
C ARG A 34 -14.10 -2.73 3.30
N ASP A 35 -13.76 -3.37 4.42
CA ASP A 35 -14.73 -3.93 5.35
C ASP A 35 -15.15 -2.96 6.47
N ALA A 36 -14.43 -1.84 6.64
CA ALA A 36 -14.64 -0.87 7.71
C ALA A 36 -15.95 -0.12 7.61
N CYS A 37 -16.44 0.13 6.40
CA CYS A 37 -17.74 0.74 6.19
C CYS A 37 -18.74 -0.26 5.62
N ALA A 38 -19.60 -0.81 6.47
CA ALA A 38 -20.64 -1.76 6.04
C ALA A 38 -21.55 -1.21 4.93
N CYS A 39 -21.64 0.12 4.79
CA CYS A 39 -22.47 0.81 3.82
C CYS A 39 -21.77 1.06 2.48
N SER A 40 -20.47 0.76 2.36
CA SER A 40 -19.71 0.89 1.10
C SER A 40 -19.79 -0.37 0.23
N LYS A 41 -20.27 -1.50 0.76
CA LYS A 41 -20.34 -2.80 0.08
C LYS A 41 -21.54 -2.98 -0.87
N THR A 42 -22.47 -2.04 -0.92
CA THR A 42 -23.64 -2.10 -1.79
C THR A 42 -23.28 -1.65 -3.21
N ILE A 43 -23.42 -2.57 -4.18
CA ILE A 43 -22.97 -2.45 -5.59
C ILE A 43 -23.80 -1.44 -6.42
N GLN A 44 -24.94 -0.98 -5.90
CA GLN A 44 -25.74 0.08 -6.51
C GLN A 44 -25.45 1.42 -5.82
N PRO A 45 -25.59 2.58 -6.53
CA PRO A 45 -25.35 3.90 -5.94
C PRO A 45 -26.07 3.91 -4.59
N PRO A 46 -25.35 4.18 -3.48
CA PRO A 46 -25.84 3.86 -2.17
C PRO A 46 -27.02 4.77 -1.89
N ASP A 47 -28.21 4.27 -2.19
CA ASP A 47 -29.43 4.73 -1.58
C ASP A 47 -29.27 4.29 -0.13
N CYS A 48 -28.60 5.14 0.66
CA CYS A 48 -28.16 4.93 2.04
C CYS A 48 -29.33 4.65 3.00
N GLN A 49 -30.53 4.41 2.48
CA GLN A 49 -31.76 4.08 3.20
C GLN A 49 -31.62 2.83 4.08
N GLN A 50 -30.70 1.91 3.78
CA GLN A 50 -30.41 0.74 4.62
C GLN A 50 -29.26 0.97 5.63
N CYS A 51 -28.54 2.08 5.53
CA CYS A 51 -27.45 2.42 6.44
C CYS A 51 -28.00 3.28 7.57
N ASN A 52 -28.28 2.67 8.73
CA ASN A 52 -28.75 3.43 9.89
C ASN A 52 -27.68 4.43 10.38
N HIS A 53 -28.12 5.43 11.14
CA HIS A 53 -27.26 6.51 11.64
C HIS A 53 -26.04 6.01 12.42
N GLU A 54 -26.20 4.92 13.19
CA GLU A 54 -25.11 4.30 13.95
C GLU A 54 -24.00 3.76 13.04
N LYS A 55 -24.36 3.07 11.95
CA LYS A 55 -23.41 2.56 10.96
C LYS A 55 -22.68 3.70 10.25
N GLN A 56 -23.39 4.78 9.91
CA GLN A 56 -22.78 5.97 9.28
C GLN A 56 -21.78 6.64 10.22
N ALA A 57 -22.16 6.88 11.48
CA ALA A 57 -21.30 7.47 12.50
C ALA A 57 -20.05 6.59 12.76
N SER A 58 -20.22 5.27 12.76
CA SER A 58 -19.10 4.32 12.86
C SER A 58 -18.12 4.45 11.69
N CYS A 59 -18.61 4.48 10.44
CA CYS A 59 -17.74 4.72 9.27
C CYS A 59 -16.98 6.05 9.40
N GLN A 60 -17.70 7.12 9.75
CA GLN A 60 -17.13 8.47 9.89
C GLN A 60 -16.07 8.57 10.98
N GLY A 61 -16.24 7.85 12.09
CA GLY A 61 -15.28 7.84 13.19
C GLY A 61 -14.03 7.03 12.88
N ARG A 62 -14.13 5.98 12.06
CA ARG A 62 -13.01 5.11 11.70
C ARG A 62 -12.12 5.69 10.61
N LEU A 63 -12.69 6.48 9.69
CA LEU A 63 -11.97 6.99 8.52
C LEU A 63 -10.63 7.66 8.87
N PRO A 64 -10.53 8.62 9.83
CA PRO A 64 -9.26 9.26 10.14
C PRO A 64 -8.17 8.26 10.57
N SER A 65 -8.53 7.22 11.34
CA SER A 65 -7.58 6.19 11.75
C SER A 65 -7.01 5.42 10.57
N PHE A 66 -7.81 5.12 9.55
CA PHE A 66 -7.32 4.50 8.32
C PHE A 66 -6.36 5.41 7.57
N LEU A 67 -6.68 6.70 7.43
CA LEU A 67 -5.84 7.67 6.72
C LEU A 67 -4.45 7.80 7.36
N PHE A 68 -4.37 7.91 8.69
CA PHE A 68 -3.08 7.98 9.38
C PHE A 68 -2.32 6.65 9.37
N HIS A 69 -3.03 5.52 9.49
CA HIS A 69 -2.38 4.22 9.57
C HIS A 69 -1.71 3.83 8.25
N ILE A 70 -2.29 4.14 7.08
CA ILE A 70 -1.62 3.81 5.81
C ILE A 70 -0.34 4.63 5.60
N LEU A 71 -0.33 5.89 6.00
CA LEU A 71 0.85 6.75 5.90
C LEU A 71 2.01 6.19 6.73
N ASP A 72 1.72 5.76 7.97
CA ASP A 72 2.72 5.14 8.86
C ASP A 72 3.20 3.79 8.31
N LEU A 73 2.28 2.94 7.85
CA LEU A 73 2.59 1.61 7.33
C LEU A 73 3.44 1.68 6.06
N ALA A 74 3.03 2.50 5.08
CA ALA A 74 3.77 2.69 3.84
C ALA A 74 5.16 3.32 4.08
N SER A 75 5.24 4.34 4.96
CA SER A 75 6.53 4.98 5.25
C SER A 75 7.55 4.02 5.87
N LYS A 76 7.10 3.17 6.80
CA LYS A 76 7.95 2.16 7.44
C LYS A 76 8.39 1.10 6.44
N HIS A 77 7.45 0.60 5.64
CA HIS A 77 7.73 -0.38 4.60
C HIS A 77 8.80 0.11 3.62
N PHE A 78 8.59 1.30 3.04
CA PHE A 78 9.54 1.90 2.10
C PHE A 78 10.93 2.12 2.72
N GLN A 79 10.98 2.56 3.99
CA GLN A 79 12.25 2.72 4.70
C GLN A 79 12.99 1.39 4.87
N HIS A 80 12.29 0.33 5.25
CA HIS A 80 12.89 -0.98 5.42
C HIS A 80 13.37 -1.55 4.07
N GLU A 81 12.58 -1.39 3.02
CA GLU A 81 12.97 -1.86 1.70
C GLU A 81 14.20 -1.12 1.17
N GLU A 82 14.24 0.21 1.27
CA GLU A 82 15.41 1.01 0.89
C GLU A 82 16.67 0.61 1.67
N THR A 83 16.51 0.29 2.96
CA THR A 83 17.61 -0.21 3.81
C THR A 83 18.10 -1.57 3.32
N ILE A 84 17.19 -2.49 3.00
CA ILE A 84 17.51 -3.81 2.46
C ILE A 84 18.20 -3.68 1.09
N MET A 85 17.76 -2.76 0.25
CA MET A 85 18.42 -2.45 -1.03
C MET A 85 19.87 -2.00 -0.81
N LEU A 86 20.11 -1.01 0.06
CA LEU A 86 21.44 -0.44 0.32
C LEU A 86 22.41 -1.41 1.01
N ASN A 87 21.91 -2.41 1.73
CA ASN A 87 22.75 -3.45 2.33
C ASN A 87 23.37 -4.40 1.29
N ARG A 88 23.03 -4.27 0.00
CA ARG A 88 23.58 -5.11 -1.07
C ARG A 88 24.94 -4.58 -1.57
N PRO A 89 25.93 -5.46 -1.82
CA PRO A 89 27.29 -5.06 -2.17
C PRO A 89 27.44 -4.11 -3.38
N HIS A 90 26.47 -4.09 -4.31
CA HIS A 90 26.53 -3.31 -5.55
C HIS A 90 25.51 -2.16 -5.60
N VAL A 91 24.70 -2.00 -4.56
CA VAL A 91 23.70 -0.94 -4.48
C VAL A 91 24.28 0.18 -3.65
N THR A 92 24.24 1.38 -4.19
CA THR A 92 24.65 2.62 -3.51
C THR A 92 23.55 3.65 -3.67
N GLU A 93 23.64 4.76 -2.95
CA GLU A 93 22.68 5.87 -3.11
C GLU A 93 22.67 6.44 -4.53
N ASP A 94 23.77 6.29 -5.28
CA ASP A 94 23.90 6.74 -6.67
C ASP A 94 23.43 5.70 -7.70
N TYR A 95 23.12 4.47 -7.27
CA TYR A 95 22.62 3.44 -8.17
C TYR A 95 21.29 3.85 -8.79
N GLU A 96 21.25 3.93 -10.12
CA GLU A 96 20.12 4.51 -10.87
C GLU A 96 18.78 3.90 -10.49
N TYR A 97 18.72 2.57 -10.39
CA TYR A 97 17.50 1.86 -10.03
C TYR A 97 17.07 2.16 -8.59
N PHE A 98 18.00 2.22 -7.63
CA PHE A 98 17.68 2.59 -6.25
C PHE A 98 17.13 4.03 -6.17
N ARG A 99 17.72 4.96 -6.92
CA ARG A 99 17.23 6.35 -6.98
C ARG A 99 15.82 6.43 -7.56
N ALA A 100 15.56 5.71 -8.64
CA ALA A 100 14.23 5.63 -9.25
C ALA A 100 13.21 5.03 -8.27
N HIS A 101 13.58 3.95 -7.58
CA HIS A 101 12.72 3.29 -6.61
C HIS A 101 12.36 4.21 -5.43
N ARG A 102 13.37 4.83 -4.81
CA ARG A 102 13.17 5.81 -3.73
C ARG A 102 12.34 7.01 -4.16
N GLN A 103 12.47 7.45 -5.41
CA GLN A 103 11.64 8.52 -5.96
C GLN A 103 10.17 8.07 -6.09
N ALA A 104 9.92 6.82 -6.49
CA ALA A 104 8.58 6.25 -6.53
C ALA A 104 7.96 6.19 -5.12
N HIS A 105 8.70 5.73 -4.11
CA HIS A 105 8.24 5.76 -2.70
C HIS A 105 7.84 7.16 -2.27
N LYS A 106 8.68 8.15 -2.53
CA LYS A 106 8.36 9.55 -2.22
C LYS A 106 7.09 10.02 -2.92
N ALA A 107 6.93 9.70 -4.20
CA ALA A 107 5.74 10.08 -4.97
C ALA A 107 4.47 9.43 -4.39
N ILE A 108 4.53 8.17 -3.97
CA ILE A 108 3.41 7.48 -3.32
C ILE A 108 3.06 8.15 -2.00
N ILE A 109 4.05 8.46 -1.14
CA ILE A 109 3.79 9.15 0.13
C ILE A 109 3.15 10.53 -0.10
N ASP A 110 3.68 11.32 -1.04
CA ASP A 110 3.12 12.63 -1.38
C ASP A 110 1.67 12.47 -1.89
N GLN A 111 1.38 11.45 -2.70
CA GLN A 111 0.03 11.13 -3.15
C GLN A 111 -0.88 10.68 -2.00
N LEU A 112 -0.40 9.87 -1.05
CA LEU A 112 -1.17 9.44 0.12
C LEU A 112 -1.57 10.62 1.02
N TYR A 113 -0.70 11.63 1.15
CA TYR A 113 -1.05 12.88 1.84
C TYR A 113 -2.20 13.60 1.12
N VAL A 114 -2.10 13.78 -0.20
CA VAL A 114 -3.16 14.40 -1.01
C VAL A 114 -4.48 13.64 -0.87
N LEU A 115 -4.45 12.31 -1.00
CA LEU A 115 -5.65 11.47 -0.87
C LEU A 115 -6.26 11.57 0.53
N SER A 116 -5.43 11.63 1.57
CA SER A 116 -5.89 11.79 2.94
C SER A 116 -6.58 13.13 3.16
N ASP A 117 -6.00 14.22 2.64
CA ASP A 117 -6.58 15.56 2.72
C ASP A 117 -7.90 15.64 1.95
N GLU A 118 -7.97 15.04 0.76
CA GLU A 118 -9.20 14.94 -0.03
C GLU A 118 -10.30 14.18 0.72
N CYS A 119 -9.97 13.02 1.31
CA CYS A 119 -10.89 12.23 2.12
C CYS A 119 -11.42 13.03 3.33
N LEU A 120 -10.57 13.77 4.02
CA LEU A 120 -10.95 14.62 5.15
C LEU A 120 -11.83 15.79 4.71
N ALA A 121 -11.53 16.42 3.58
CA ALA A 121 -12.33 17.51 3.02
C ALA A 121 -13.74 17.05 2.63
N LEU A 122 -13.85 15.86 2.01
CA LEU A 122 -15.10 15.26 1.59
C LEU A 122 -15.96 14.76 2.75
N ARG A 123 -15.37 14.48 3.93
CA ARG A 123 -16.09 14.04 5.13
C ARG A 123 -17.24 14.97 5.50
N SER A 124 -17.06 16.28 5.31
CA SER A 124 -18.10 17.29 5.60
C SER A 124 -19.31 17.25 4.65
N LYS A 125 -19.19 16.58 3.49
CA LYS A 125 -20.22 16.51 2.44
C LYS A 125 -21.16 15.31 2.57
N GLY A 126 -20.96 14.44 3.57
CA GLY A 126 -21.94 13.43 3.99
C GLY A 126 -21.93 12.08 3.24
N ASN A 127 -21.03 11.85 2.28
CA ASN A 127 -20.96 10.57 1.54
C ASN A 127 -19.74 9.72 1.94
N THR A 128 -19.65 9.39 3.23
CA THR A 128 -18.56 8.57 3.80
C THR A 128 -18.34 7.23 3.09
N PRO A 129 -19.39 6.45 2.73
CA PRO A 129 -19.20 5.16 2.05
C PRO A 129 -18.48 5.30 0.70
N GLU A 130 -18.80 6.34 -0.07
CA GLU A 130 -18.13 6.63 -1.34
C GLU A 130 -16.66 6.99 -1.12
N ILE A 131 -16.35 7.75 -0.06
CA ILE A 131 -14.96 8.08 0.30
C ILE A 131 -14.16 6.80 0.58
N PHE A 132 -14.71 5.84 1.33
CA PHE A 132 -14.05 4.56 1.58
C PHE A 132 -13.77 3.77 0.30
N ASN A 133 -14.75 3.71 -0.62
CA ASN A 133 -14.59 2.99 -1.89
C ASN A 133 -13.54 3.66 -2.79
N GLN A 134 -13.62 4.98 -2.96
CA GLN A 134 -12.65 5.73 -3.76
C GLN A 134 -11.23 5.58 -3.21
N PHE A 135 -11.09 5.73 -1.89
CA PHE A 135 -9.80 5.57 -1.23
C PHE A 135 -9.23 4.16 -1.40
N TYR A 136 -10.06 3.12 -1.20
CA TYR A 136 -9.66 1.73 -1.42
C TYR A 136 -9.15 1.48 -2.85
N HIS A 137 -9.90 1.93 -3.86
CA HIS A 137 -9.51 1.73 -5.26
C HIS A 137 -8.23 2.48 -5.64
N GLN A 138 -8.05 3.69 -5.13
CA GLN A 138 -6.84 4.47 -5.38
C GLN A 138 -5.62 3.84 -4.71
N LEU A 139 -5.75 3.33 -3.47
CA LEU A 139 -4.65 2.64 -2.80
C LEU A 139 -4.22 1.38 -3.55
N ILE A 140 -5.17 0.56 -4.00
CA ILE A 140 -4.86 -0.63 -4.82
C ILE A 140 -4.11 -0.22 -6.07
N ALA A 141 -4.61 0.77 -6.80
CA ALA A 141 -3.96 1.20 -8.04
C ALA A 141 -2.53 1.73 -7.82
N LEU A 142 -2.28 2.42 -6.70
CA LEU A 142 -0.95 2.92 -6.35
C LEU A 142 0.02 1.78 -6.04
N PHE A 143 -0.37 0.85 -5.16
CA PHE A 143 0.50 -0.25 -4.76
C PHE A 143 0.71 -1.27 -5.88
N GLU A 144 -0.34 -1.64 -6.63
CA GLU A 144 -0.19 -2.58 -7.76
C GLU A 144 0.73 -2.02 -8.86
N ALA A 145 0.70 -0.70 -9.10
CA ALA A 145 1.61 -0.08 -10.06
C ALA A 145 3.05 -0.10 -9.56
N HIS A 146 3.26 0.20 -8.27
CA HIS A 146 4.58 0.16 -7.64
C HIS A 146 5.17 -1.26 -7.63
N ASP A 147 4.38 -2.26 -7.23
CA ASP A 147 4.78 -3.66 -7.26
C ASP A 147 5.26 -4.07 -8.65
N GLN A 148 4.50 -3.73 -9.70
CA GLN A 148 4.81 -4.11 -11.09
C GLN A 148 6.07 -3.43 -11.62
N ASP A 149 6.24 -2.15 -11.34
CA ASP A 149 7.32 -1.33 -11.89
C ASP A 149 8.64 -1.48 -11.10
N PHE A 150 8.57 -1.80 -9.80
CA PHE A 150 9.72 -1.81 -8.90
C PHE A 150 9.90 -3.14 -8.16
N ASP A 151 9.01 -3.52 -7.25
CA ASP A 151 9.27 -4.67 -6.35
C ASP A 151 9.45 -5.99 -7.13
N ASP A 152 8.59 -6.26 -8.11
CA ASP A 152 8.66 -7.46 -8.94
C ASP A 152 9.99 -7.54 -9.72
N PRO A 153 10.42 -6.50 -10.46
CA PRO A 153 11.73 -6.47 -11.10
C PRO A 153 12.91 -6.63 -10.12
N PHE A 154 12.85 -5.99 -8.95
CA PHE A 154 13.89 -6.09 -7.93
C PHE A 154 14.01 -7.50 -7.37
N ILE A 155 12.88 -8.13 -7.07
CA ILE A 155 12.81 -9.51 -6.61
C ILE A 155 13.30 -10.45 -7.73
N LYS A 156 12.90 -10.24 -9.00
CA LYS A 156 13.36 -11.07 -10.13
C LYS A 156 14.85 -10.91 -10.41
N SER A 157 15.42 -9.72 -10.33
CA SER A 157 16.85 -9.50 -10.62
C SER A 157 17.76 -10.26 -9.65
N THR A 158 17.32 -10.42 -8.40
CA THR A 158 18.02 -11.22 -7.39
C THR A 158 18.12 -12.70 -7.78
N THR A 159 17.20 -13.22 -8.61
CA THR A 159 17.22 -14.63 -9.03
C THR A 159 18.18 -14.92 -10.17
N HIS A 160 18.53 -13.91 -10.98
CA HIS A 160 19.30 -14.08 -12.21
C HIS A 160 20.83 -13.99 -12.02
N GLU A 161 21.31 -13.33 -10.97
CA GLU A 161 22.75 -13.22 -10.67
C GLU A 161 23.41 -14.56 -10.33
N GLN A 162 22.64 -15.63 -10.09
CA GLN A 162 23.15 -16.96 -9.70
C GLN A 162 23.37 -17.96 -10.86
N LYS A 163 23.15 -17.56 -12.11
CA LYS A 163 23.39 -18.44 -13.29
C LYS A 163 24.72 -18.20 -14.00
N LYS A 164 25.59 -17.37 -13.44
CA LYS A 164 26.97 -17.18 -13.91
C LYS A 164 27.94 -17.76 -12.88
N ASP A 165 27.99 -19.08 -12.79
CA ASP A 165 29.13 -19.85 -12.29
C ASP A 165 29.14 -21.23 -12.97
#